data_AF-A0A7U6GH95-F1
#
_entry.id   AF-A0A7U6GH95-F1
#
_cell.length_a   1.000
_cell.length_b   1.000
_cell.length_c   1.000
_cell.angle_alpha   90.00
_cell.angle_beta   90.00
_cell.angle_gamma   90.00
#
_symmetry.space_group_name_H-M   'P 1'
#
loop_
_entity.id
_entity.type
_entity.pdbx_description
1 polymer ?
#
loop_
_entity_poly.entity_id
_entity_poly.type
_entity_poly.pdbx_seq_one_letter_code
_entity_poly.pdbx_strand_id
1 'polypeptide(L)'
;MKESIAKAIDKQTKAAQVNTADAGSYAAYIGLDVHKDTIAVAIALPGREEPVYRGEIAHEGRKVEKWLNRLSVEFDGQVLQFCYEAGPCGYGLYRRLVGAGHDCQVVAPSLIPRKAGERIKTDRRDALKLARLLRAGELTAVWVPDAEQEAMRDLTRARDDMKSQERKARQQLNAFVLRHGHHWPRGKKRWTQAHFNWLESIQFEQPWLQIVLQEYIDAVKAATRRVTDLTEQLMQALPGWSLAPVVDALVALRGVDKLAATVLLAELGDISRFDSPKQLMAYLGLVPSEHSSGGRRRQGAITLTGNGHARRMLVECAWSYRFPARQTMHLKRKAKAAPERAKAIAWRAQKRLCGRYRQLTQAGKNVKLVCVAIARELVGFIWDIVRQEMPRLMVKSGSAAG
;
A
#
# COMPACT_ATOMS: atom_id res chain seq x y z
N MET A 1 -20.91 -10.67 -18.90
CA MET A 1 -19.80 -10.59 -17.92
C MET A 1 -18.50 -10.08 -18.55
N LYS A 2 -18.05 -10.63 -19.69
CA LYS A 2 -16.87 -10.15 -20.46
C LYS A 2 -16.97 -8.69 -20.95
N GLU A 3 -18.15 -8.23 -21.40
CA GLU A 3 -18.38 -6.82 -21.79
C GLU A 3 -18.35 -5.83 -20.61
N SER A 4 -18.66 -6.29 -19.39
CA SER A 4 -18.62 -5.45 -18.18
C SER A 4 -17.17 -5.17 -17.74
N ILE A 5 -16.29 -6.15 -17.92
CA ILE A 5 -14.86 -6.04 -17.58
C ILE A 5 -14.14 -5.14 -18.59
N ALA A 6 -14.41 -5.29 -19.89
CA ALA A 6 -13.85 -4.43 -20.93
C ALA A 6 -14.31 -2.96 -20.77
N LYS A 7 -15.58 -2.73 -20.42
CA LYS A 7 -16.09 -1.37 -20.11
C LYS A 7 -15.52 -0.80 -18.81
N ALA A 8 -15.25 -1.61 -17.79
CA ALA A 8 -14.62 -1.15 -16.54
C ALA A 8 -13.15 -0.74 -16.74
N ILE A 9 -12.42 -1.42 -17.62
CA ILE A 9 -11.01 -1.13 -17.92
C ILE A 9 -10.86 0.02 -18.93
N ASP A 10 -11.76 0.16 -19.92
CA ASP A 10 -11.83 1.37 -20.78
C ASP A 10 -12.16 2.62 -19.96
N LYS A 11 -13.02 2.48 -18.94
CA LYS A 11 -13.30 3.54 -17.96
C LYS A 11 -12.10 3.84 -17.06
N GLN A 12 -11.27 2.85 -16.71
CA GLN A 12 -9.99 3.06 -16.01
C GLN A 12 -8.94 3.76 -16.88
N THR A 13 -8.89 3.44 -18.17
CA THR A 13 -7.92 4.05 -19.10
C THR A 13 -8.32 5.49 -19.43
N LYS A 14 -9.62 5.77 -19.59
CA LYS A 14 -10.14 7.15 -19.68
C LYS A 14 -10.00 7.90 -18.35
N ALA A 15 -10.28 7.29 -17.20
CA ALA A 15 -10.09 7.96 -15.90
C ALA A 15 -8.61 8.26 -15.58
N ALA A 16 -7.67 7.48 -16.13
CA ALA A 16 -6.23 7.78 -16.04
C ALA A 16 -5.73 8.74 -17.13
N GLN A 17 -6.39 8.80 -18.29
CA GLN A 17 -6.05 9.70 -19.42
C GLN A 17 -6.80 11.04 -19.43
N VAL A 18 -7.78 11.26 -18.56
CA VAL A 18 -8.38 12.60 -18.36
C VAL A 18 -7.43 13.57 -17.65
N ASN A 19 -6.30 13.09 -17.12
CA ASN A 19 -5.21 13.97 -16.69
C ASN A 19 -4.32 14.37 -17.87
N THR A 20 -4.81 15.29 -18.72
CA THR A 20 -4.06 16.38 -19.42
C THR A 20 -4.76 16.90 -20.70
N ALA A 21 -6.08 17.15 -20.68
CA ALA A 21 -6.82 18.03 -21.61
C ALA A 21 -8.29 18.06 -21.14
N ASP A 22 -8.97 19.13 -20.75
CA ASP A 22 -8.83 20.58 -20.89
C ASP A 22 -8.73 21.27 -19.53
N ALA A 23 -8.09 22.44 -19.47
CA ALA A 23 -8.23 23.38 -18.34
C ALA A 23 -9.61 24.09 -18.38
N GLY A 24 -10.69 23.31 -18.45
CA GLY A 24 -12.05 23.79 -18.25
C GLY A 24 -12.33 23.91 -16.75
N SER A 25 -12.68 25.10 -16.28
CA SER A 25 -13.06 25.26 -14.87
C SER A 25 -14.34 24.49 -14.59
N TYR A 26 -14.36 23.64 -13.55
CA TYR A 26 -15.59 23.02 -13.06
C TYR A 26 -16.58 24.08 -12.56
N ALA A 27 -17.88 23.80 -12.64
CA ALA A 27 -18.92 24.72 -12.15
C ALA A 27 -18.80 24.99 -10.64
N ALA A 28 -18.27 24.02 -9.88
CA ALA A 28 -17.90 24.19 -8.49
C ALA A 28 -16.86 23.14 -8.02
N TYR A 29 -16.17 23.50 -6.95
CA TYR A 29 -15.17 22.69 -6.26
C TYR A 29 -15.64 22.41 -4.83
N ILE A 30 -15.87 21.14 -4.50
CA ILE A 30 -16.52 20.72 -3.26
C ILE A 30 -15.49 20.02 -2.35
N GLY A 31 -15.30 20.58 -1.16
CA GLY A 31 -14.50 19.98 -0.10
C GLY A 31 -15.41 19.24 0.88
N LEU A 32 -15.07 17.97 1.13
CA LEU A 32 -15.81 17.10 2.03
C LEU A 32 -14.91 16.64 3.17
N ASP A 33 -15.26 16.98 4.41
CA ASP A 33 -14.68 16.34 5.58
C ASP A 33 -15.57 15.16 6.00
N VAL A 34 -15.02 13.96 5.90
CA VAL A 34 -15.81 12.70 5.91
C VAL A 34 -15.62 11.98 7.24
N HIS A 35 -16.68 11.97 8.04
CA HIS A 35 -16.80 11.16 9.25
C HIS A 35 -17.66 9.91 8.98
N LYS A 36 -17.69 8.95 9.92
CA LYS A 36 -18.47 7.70 9.75
C LYS A 36 -19.99 7.94 9.65
N ASP A 37 -20.49 8.98 10.30
CA ASP A 37 -21.93 9.27 10.40
C ASP A 37 -22.35 10.48 9.57
N THR A 38 -21.44 11.44 9.39
CA THR A 38 -21.71 12.74 8.77
C THR A 38 -20.60 13.14 7.79
N ILE A 39 -20.95 14.01 6.84
CA ILE A 39 -20.01 14.64 5.90
C ILE A 39 -20.24 16.14 5.97
N ALA A 40 -19.22 16.88 6.40
CA ALA A 40 -19.24 18.34 6.38
C ALA A 40 -18.89 18.84 4.98
N VAL A 41 -19.70 19.75 4.44
CA VAL A 41 -19.66 20.15 3.03
C VAL A 41 -19.30 21.62 2.90
N ALA A 42 -18.32 21.92 2.04
CA ALA A 42 -18.05 23.27 1.59
C ALA A 42 -17.94 23.34 0.07
N ILE A 43 -18.35 24.46 -0.51
CA ILE A 43 -18.34 24.70 -1.96
C ILE A 43 -17.55 25.96 -2.25
N ALA A 44 -16.62 25.89 -3.20
CA ALA A 44 -15.96 27.03 -3.80
C ALA A 44 -16.40 27.14 -5.26
N LEU A 45 -16.94 28.30 -5.65
CA LEU A 45 -17.20 28.61 -7.04
C LEU A 45 -15.90 28.96 -7.78
N PRO A 46 -15.87 28.90 -9.12
CA PRO A 46 -14.79 29.48 -9.91
C PRO A 46 -14.46 30.92 -9.50
N GLY A 47 -13.21 31.32 -9.67
CA GLY A 47 -12.75 32.65 -9.29
C GLY A 47 -12.07 32.67 -7.91
N ARG A 48 -12.15 33.82 -7.23
CA ARG A 48 -11.33 34.13 -6.03
C ARG A 48 -12.12 34.26 -4.73
N GLU A 49 -13.44 34.16 -4.78
CA GLU A 49 -14.27 34.29 -3.59
C GLU A 49 -13.99 33.17 -2.58
N GLU A 50 -14.23 33.44 -1.30
CA GLU A 50 -14.02 32.46 -0.26
C GLU A 50 -15.04 31.30 -0.36
N PRO A 51 -14.63 30.04 -0.12
CA PRO A 51 -15.56 28.93 -0.11
C PRO A 51 -16.65 29.12 0.95
N VAL A 52 -17.85 28.62 0.66
CA VAL A 52 -19.02 28.70 1.54
C VAL A 52 -19.28 27.34 2.18
N TYR A 53 -19.46 27.32 3.49
CA TYR A 53 -19.88 26.11 4.22
C TYR A 53 -21.37 25.87 4.01
N ARG A 54 -21.75 24.65 3.62
CA ARG A 54 -23.14 24.26 3.29
C ARG A 54 -23.78 23.37 4.36
N GLY A 55 -23.13 23.17 5.50
CA GLY A 55 -23.62 22.30 6.58
C GLY A 55 -23.16 20.86 6.43
N GLU A 56 -23.87 19.96 7.10
CA GLU A 56 -23.57 18.52 7.13
C GLU A 56 -24.67 17.71 6.45
N ILE A 57 -24.27 16.59 5.87
CA ILE A 57 -25.17 15.54 5.41
C ILE A 57 -24.85 14.22 6.11
N ALA A 58 -25.85 13.36 6.27
CA ALA A 58 -25.61 12.00 6.76
C ALA A 58 -24.79 11.19 5.75
N HIS A 59 -23.83 10.41 6.24
CA HIS A 59 -22.97 9.53 5.43
C HIS A 59 -23.70 8.23 5.06
N GLU A 60 -24.86 8.36 4.44
CA GLU A 60 -25.70 7.26 4.00
C GLU A 60 -25.95 7.34 2.49
N GLY A 61 -25.94 6.21 1.80
CA GLY A 61 -26.07 6.17 0.35
C GLY A 61 -27.23 6.98 -0.22
N ARG A 62 -28.45 6.74 0.29
CA ARG A 62 -29.66 7.46 -0.16
C ARG A 62 -29.61 8.96 0.15
N LYS A 63 -28.97 9.36 1.26
CA LYS A 63 -28.85 10.77 1.68
C LYS A 63 -27.84 11.51 0.81
N VAL A 64 -26.72 10.85 0.48
CA VAL A 64 -25.73 11.33 -0.48
C VAL A 64 -26.36 11.48 -1.86
N GLU A 65 -27.10 10.49 -2.36
CA GLU A 65 -27.80 10.56 -3.66
C GLU A 65 -28.82 11.72 -3.71
N LYS A 66 -29.65 11.88 -2.67
CA LYS A 66 -30.58 13.00 -2.58
C LYS A 66 -29.86 14.35 -2.56
N TRP A 67 -28.70 14.43 -1.92
CA TRP A 67 -27.87 15.63 -1.91
C TRP A 67 -27.25 15.91 -3.28
N LEU A 68 -26.73 14.89 -3.98
CA LEU A 68 -26.22 15.03 -5.34
C LEU A 68 -27.31 15.50 -6.32
N ASN A 69 -28.53 15.01 -6.21
CA ASN A 69 -29.65 15.48 -7.04
C ASN A 69 -29.93 16.98 -6.82
N ARG A 70 -29.82 17.47 -5.57
CA ARG A 70 -29.96 18.91 -5.28
C ARG A 70 -28.84 19.72 -5.92
N LEU A 71 -27.59 19.25 -5.84
CA LEU A 71 -26.46 19.91 -6.50
C LEU A 71 -26.60 19.89 -8.03
N SER A 72 -27.09 18.79 -8.60
CA SER A 72 -27.36 18.70 -10.03
C SER A 72 -28.39 19.73 -10.49
N VAL A 73 -29.41 20.03 -9.68
CA VAL A 73 -30.37 21.11 -9.99
C VAL A 73 -29.73 22.49 -9.81
N GLU A 74 -28.96 22.68 -8.74
CA GLU A 74 -28.29 23.96 -8.45
C GLU A 74 -27.26 24.38 -9.52
N PHE A 75 -26.58 23.41 -10.13
CA PHE A 75 -25.52 23.63 -11.12
C PHE A 75 -25.92 23.19 -12.53
N ASP A 76 -27.22 23.14 -12.84
CA ASP A 76 -27.74 22.81 -14.17
C ASP A 76 -27.17 21.53 -14.79
N GLY A 77 -26.92 20.51 -13.97
CA GLY A 77 -26.37 19.22 -14.39
C GLY A 77 -24.89 19.24 -14.79
N GLN A 78 -24.18 20.34 -14.56
CA GLN A 78 -22.75 20.44 -14.89
C GLN A 78 -21.90 19.50 -14.03
N VAL A 79 -20.75 19.10 -14.58
CA VAL A 79 -19.76 18.29 -13.87
C VAL A 79 -19.13 19.12 -12.75
N LEU A 80 -19.15 18.56 -11.54
CA LEU A 80 -18.56 19.16 -10.34
C LEU A 80 -17.30 18.39 -9.95
N GLN A 81 -16.36 19.06 -9.28
CA GLN A 81 -15.17 18.42 -8.74
C GLN A 81 -15.25 18.32 -7.22
N PHE A 82 -15.16 17.11 -6.69
CA PHE A 82 -15.18 16.82 -5.26
C PHE A 82 -13.78 16.47 -4.75
N CYS A 83 -13.52 16.67 -3.46
CA CYS A 83 -12.42 16.02 -2.77
C CYS A 83 -12.74 15.65 -1.33
N TYR A 84 -12.08 14.60 -0.85
CA TYR A 84 -12.08 14.23 0.56
C TYR A 84 -10.79 13.52 0.95
N GLU A 85 -10.44 13.55 2.24
CA GLU A 85 -9.24 12.92 2.77
C GLU A 85 -9.30 11.39 2.69
N ALA A 86 -8.19 10.75 2.30
CA ALA A 86 -8.05 9.31 2.44
C ALA A 86 -8.13 8.92 3.92
N GLY A 87 -9.09 8.06 4.27
CA GLY A 87 -9.38 7.71 5.65
C GLY A 87 -10.11 6.37 5.80
N PRO A 88 -10.55 6.03 7.03
CA PRO A 88 -11.14 4.72 7.34
C PRO A 88 -12.49 4.47 6.64
N CYS A 89 -13.14 5.52 6.12
CA CYS A 89 -14.39 5.43 5.38
C CYS A 89 -14.23 4.87 3.96
N GLY A 90 -13.00 4.62 3.51
CA GLY A 90 -12.68 3.94 2.25
C GLY A 90 -13.07 4.72 0.99
N TYR A 91 -13.29 3.98 -0.10
CA TYR A 91 -13.53 4.55 -1.44
C TYR A 91 -15.00 4.49 -1.89
N GLY A 92 -15.93 4.14 -0.98
CA GLY A 92 -17.35 4.04 -1.29
C GLY A 92 -17.95 5.35 -1.77
N LEU A 93 -17.62 6.46 -1.09
CA LEU A 93 -18.07 7.81 -1.48
C LEU A 93 -17.49 8.23 -2.83
N TYR A 94 -16.18 8.05 -3.05
CA TYR A 94 -15.54 8.29 -4.35
C TYR A 94 -16.28 7.59 -5.50
N ARG A 95 -16.60 6.29 -5.33
CA ARG A 95 -17.28 5.51 -6.37
C ARG A 95 -18.70 6.00 -6.66
N ARG A 96 -19.42 6.47 -5.63
CA ARG A 96 -20.75 7.07 -5.82
C ARG A 96 -20.66 8.38 -6.59
N LEU A 97 -19.71 9.26 -6.23
CA LEU A 97 -19.50 10.54 -6.89
C LEU A 97 -19.14 10.36 -8.38
N VAL A 98 -18.16 9.50 -8.66
CA VAL A 98 -17.77 9.16 -10.05
C VAL A 98 -18.87 8.41 -10.79
N GLY A 99 -19.62 7.56 -10.09
CA GLY A 99 -20.79 6.87 -10.64
C GLY A 99 -21.92 7.82 -11.06
N ALA A 100 -22.06 8.95 -10.36
CA ALA A 100 -23.01 10.01 -10.66
C ALA A 100 -22.54 10.98 -11.77
N GLY A 101 -21.37 10.73 -12.37
CA GLY A 101 -20.83 11.56 -13.47
C GLY A 101 -20.02 12.78 -13.02
N HIS A 102 -19.60 12.82 -11.75
CA HIS A 102 -18.75 13.88 -11.22
C HIS A 102 -17.29 13.44 -11.09
N ASP A 103 -16.37 14.39 -11.00
CA ASP A 103 -14.98 14.12 -10.71
C ASP A 103 -14.72 14.15 -9.20
N CYS A 104 -13.84 13.29 -8.72
CA CYS A 104 -13.50 13.22 -7.31
C CYS A 104 -12.01 12.95 -7.11
N GLN A 105 -11.38 13.70 -6.20
CA GLN A 105 -10.03 13.42 -5.72
C GLN A 105 -10.06 12.94 -4.27
N VAL A 106 -9.62 11.71 -4.04
CA VAL A 106 -9.27 11.28 -2.67
C VAL A 106 -7.87 11.80 -2.38
N VAL A 107 -7.67 12.56 -1.31
CA VAL A 107 -6.42 13.31 -1.10
C VAL A 107 -5.57 12.73 0.01
N ALA A 108 -4.24 12.83 -0.13
CA ALA A 108 -3.28 12.32 0.85
C ALA A 108 -3.19 13.28 2.06
N PRO A 109 -3.65 12.91 3.27
CA PRO A 109 -3.74 13.85 4.40
C PRO A 109 -2.39 14.44 4.82
N SER A 110 -1.32 13.65 4.69
CA SER A 110 0.04 14.07 5.05
C SER A 110 0.65 15.10 4.08
N LEU A 111 0.07 15.27 2.89
CA LEU A 111 0.54 16.20 1.86
C LEU A 111 -0.33 17.46 1.75
N ILE A 112 -1.42 17.56 2.51
CA ILE A 112 -2.27 18.76 2.52
C ILE A 112 -1.49 19.92 3.16
N PRO A 113 -1.32 21.05 2.45
CA PRO A 113 -0.66 22.23 3.00
C PRO A 113 -1.26 22.65 4.33
N ARG A 114 -0.41 22.90 5.34
CA ARG A 114 -0.82 23.38 6.67
C ARG A 114 -0.02 24.61 7.03
N LYS A 115 -0.70 25.66 7.49
CA LYS A 115 -0.02 26.85 8.02
C LYS A 115 0.62 26.51 9.36
N ALA A 116 1.88 26.91 9.56
CA ALA A 116 2.56 26.73 10.82
C ALA A 116 1.79 27.46 11.94
N GLY A 117 1.58 26.79 13.09
CA GLY A 117 0.84 27.34 14.22
C GLY A 117 -0.68 27.15 14.16
N GLU A 118 -1.24 26.62 13.07
CA GLU A 118 -2.66 26.24 13.01
C GLU A 118 -2.94 25.05 13.94
N ARG A 119 -3.61 25.31 15.07
CA ARG A 119 -3.89 24.31 16.12
C ARG A 119 -5.37 23.96 16.30
N ILE A 120 -6.26 24.74 15.70
CA ILE A 120 -7.70 24.53 15.82
C ILE A 120 -8.17 23.74 14.61
N LYS A 121 -8.69 22.53 14.85
CA LYS A 121 -9.25 21.65 13.85
C LYS A 121 -10.76 21.53 14.08
N THR A 122 -11.57 21.80 13.05
CA THR A 122 -13.03 21.58 13.08
C THR A 122 -13.50 21.18 11.69
N ASP A 123 -14.54 20.36 11.61
CA ASP A 123 -15.04 19.78 10.36
C ASP A 123 -15.40 20.87 9.32
N ARG A 124 -16.00 21.97 9.78
CA ARG A 124 -16.26 23.16 8.94
C ARG A 124 -14.98 23.74 8.33
N ARG A 125 -13.90 23.89 9.12
CA ARG A 125 -12.64 24.49 8.64
C ARG A 125 -11.94 23.55 7.68
N ASP A 126 -11.98 22.25 7.94
CA ASP A 126 -11.37 21.24 7.09
C ASP A 126 -12.09 21.14 5.74
N ALA A 127 -13.43 21.10 5.72
CA ALA A 127 -14.21 21.15 4.49
C ALA A 127 -13.93 22.41 3.65
N LEU A 128 -13.96 23.59 4.29
CA LEU A 128 -13.65 24.88 3.64
C LEU A 128 -12.23 24.89 3.04
N LYS A 129 -11.26 24.36 3.79
CA LYS A 129 -9.87 24.27 3.36
C LYS A 129 -9.71 23.34 2.16
N LEU A 130 -10.34 22.17 2.19
CA LEU A 130 -10.34 21.23 1.09
C LEU A 130 -10.92 21.85 -0.18
N ALA A 131 -12.07 22.52 -0.10
CA ALA A 131 -12.68 23.21 -1.23
C ALA A 131 -11.75 24.28 -1.83
N ARG A 132 -11.10 25.08 -0.96
CA ARG A 132 -10.14 26.12 -1.38
C ARG A 132 -8.93 25.53 -2.12
N LEU A 133 -8.32 24.49 -1.55
CA LEU A 133 -7.11 23.88 -2.11
C LEU A 133 -7.41 23.07 -3.37
N LEU A 134 -8.59 22.45 -3.45
CA LEU A 134 -9.05 21.75 -4.66
C LEU A 134 -9.17 22.73 -5.82
N ARG A 135 -9.86 23.86 -5.61
CA ARG A 135 -9.99 24.92 -6.61
C ARG A 135 -8.63 25.47 -7.06
N ALA A 136 -7.67 25.57 -6.15
CA ALA A 136 -6.33 26.06 -6.44
C ALA A 136 -5.42 25.00 -7.12
N GLY A 137 -5.85 23.74 -7.23
CA GLY A 137 -5.01 22.65 -7.73
C GLY A 137 -3.85 22.27 -6.81
N GLU A 138 -3.94 22.60 -5.52
CA GLU A 138 -2.85 22.39 -4.53
C GLU A 138 -2.96 21.05 -3.78
N LEU A 139 -3.95 20.23 -4.09
CA LEU A 139 -4.15 18.92 -3.47
C LEU A 139 -3.39 17.82 -4.22
N THR A 140 -2.86 16.86 -3.46
CA THR A 140 -2.26 15.64 -4.02
C THR A 140 -3.23 14.47 -3.90
N ALA A 141 -3.76 14.02 -5.04
CA ALA A 141 -4.63 12.86 -5.10
C ALA A 141 -3.87 11.55 -4.81
N VAL A 142 -4.52 10.63 -4.09
CA VAL A 142 -4.09 9.24 -3.98
C VAL A 142 -4.65 8.43 -5.14
N TRP A 143 -3.94 7.38 -5.51
CA TRP A 143 -4.51 6.39 -6.42
C TRP A 143 -5.62 5.60 -5.70
N VAL A 144 -6.79 5.51 -6.34
CA VAL A 144 -7.94 4.75 -5.85
C VAL A 144 -7.95 3.37 -6.53
N PRO A 145 -7.85 2.26 -5.77
CA PRO A 145 -7.97 0.92 -6.33
C PRO A 145 -9.41 0.62 -6.80
N ASP A 146 -9.54 -0.24 -7.81
CA ASP A 146 -10.81 -0.88 -8.10
C ASP A 146 -11.23 -1.87 -6.99
N ALA A 147 -12.44 -2.42 -7.12
CA ALA A 147 -13.03 -3.27 -6.09
C ALA A 147 -12.27 -4.59 -5.89
N GLU A 148 -11.78 -5.21 -6.97
CA GLU A 148 -11.02 -6.47 -6.87
C GLU A 148 -9.68 -6.23 -6.18
N GLN A 149 -9.01 -5.16 -6.57
CA GLN A 149 -7.73 -4.72 -6.04
C GLN A 149 -7.82 -4.29 -4.56
N GLU A 150 -8.88 -3.57 -4.17
CA GLU A 150 -9.16 -3.24 -2.77
C GLU A 150 -9.41 -4.50 -1.95
N ALA A 151 -10.22 -5.44 -2.45
CA ALA A 151 -10.50 -6.70 -1.75
C ALA A 151 -9.23 -7.54 -1.53
N MET A 152 -8.37 -7.67 -2.55
CA MET A 152 -7.09 -8.37 -2.40
C MET A 152 -6.16 -7.65 -1.41
N ARG A 153 -6.17 -6.31 -1.39
CA ARG A 153 -5.43 -5.51 -0.41
C ARG A 153 -5.91 -5.80 1.01
N ASP A 154 -7.21 -5.82 1.25
CA ASP A 154 -7.77 -6.12 2.57
C ASP A 154 -7.37 -7.52 3.04
N LEU A 155 -7.39 -8.52 2.15
CA LEU A 155 -6.91 -9.87 2.48
C LEU A 155 -5.42 -9.87 2.89
N THR A 156 -4.56 -9.17 2.14
CA THR A 156 -3.13 -9.07 2.48
C THR A 156 -2.88 -8.32 3.79
N ARG A 157 -3.69 -7.29 4.09
CA ARG A 157 -3.60 -6.48 5.32
C ARG A 157 -4.11 -7.25 6.53
N ALA A 158 -5.22 -7.98 6.41
CA ALA A 158 -5.72 -8.86 7.45
C ALA A 158 -4.67 -9.88 7.88
N ARG A 159 -3.92 -10.45 6.93
CA ARG A 159 -2.78 -11.33 7.23
C ARG A 159 -1.67 -10.60 7.99
N ASP A 160 -1.38 -9.36 7.62
CA ASP A 160 -0.38 -8.56 8.32
C ASP A 160 -0.79 -8.21 9.75
N ASP A 161 -2.08 -7.95 9.98
CA ASP A 161 -2.66 -7.74 11.30
C ASP A 161 -2.51 -9.00 12.16
N MET A 162 -2.86 -10.17 11.63
CA MET A 162 -2.64 -11.46 12.32
C MET A 162 -1.16 -11.66 12.64
N LYS A 163 -0.26 -11.26 11.73
CA LYS A 163 1.18 -11.36 11.98
C LYS A 163 1.66 -10.40 13.08
N SER A 164 1.06 -9.21 13.17
CA SER A 164 1.33 -8.26 14.24
C SER A 164 0.86 -8.81 15.60
N GLN A 165 -0.32 -9.44 15.64
CA GLN A 165 -0.84 -10.10 16.84
C GLN A 165 0.06 -11.25 17.29
N GLU A 166 0.49 -12.11 16.37
CA GLU A 166 1.42 -13.20 16.67
C GLU A 166 2.74 -12.67 17.24
N ARG A 167 3.29 -11.59 16.64
CA ARG A 167 4.49 -10.94 17.18
C ARG A 167 4.28 -10.42 18.60
N LYS A 168 3.12 -9.81 18.88
CA LYS A 168 2.79 -9.28 20.22
C LYS A 168 2.68 -10.40 21.25
N ALA A 169 1.94 -11.47 20.95
CA ALA A 169 1.82 -12.66 21.81
C ALA A 169 3.21 -13.27 22.10
N ARG A 170 4.04 -13.40 21.07
CA ARG A 170 5.42 -13.89 21.19
C ARG A 170 6.29 -13.01 22.09
N GLN A 171 6.12 -11.68 22.02
CA GLN A 171 6.85 -10.75 22.88
C GLN A 171 6.39 -10.86 24.33
N GLN A 172 5.09 -10.96 24.58
CA GLN A 172 4.52 -11.14 25.92
C GLN A 172 5.03 -12.43 26.57
N LEU A 173 4.96 -13.56 25.87
CA LEU A 173 5.48 -14.83 26.38
C LEU A 173 6.98 -14.76 26.69
N ASN A 174 7.79 -14.21 25.78
CA ASN A 174 9.23 -14.06 26.04
C ASN A 174 9.52 -13.15 27.22
N ALA A 175 8.81 -12.03 27.36
CA ALA A 175 8.99 -11.11 28.48
C ALA A 175 8.60 -11.78 29.81
N PHE A 176 7.54 -12.59 29.81
CA PHE A 176 7.10 -13.37 30.96
C PHE A 176 8.15 -14.38 31.41
N VAL A 177 8.62 -15.26 30.53
CA VAL A 177 9.62 -16.26 30.94
C VAL A 177 10.95 -15.60 31.33
N LEU A 178 11.33 -14.50 30.66
CA LEU A 178 12.55 -13.76 30.95
C LEU A 178 12.54 -13.12 32.34
N ARG A 179 11.44 -12.43 32.73
CA ARG A 179 11.36 -11.78 34.04
C ARG A 179 11.35 -12.77 35.21
N HIS A 180 11.03 -14.03 34.96
CA HIS A 180 11.11 -15.12 35.94
C HIS A 180 12.41 -15.95 35.81
N GLY A 181 13.42 -15.45 35.09
CA GLY A 181 14.76 -16.06 35.05
C GLY A 181 14.92 -17.24 34.08
N HIS A 182 13.90 -17.58 33.28
CA HIS A 182 13.99 -18.67 32.31
C HIS A 182 14.53 -18.18 30.96
N HIS A 183 15.63 -18.81 30.52
CA HIS A 183 16.35 -18.41 29.32
C HIS A 183 16.40 -19.54 28.29
N TRP A 184 15.90 -19.27 27.09
CA TRP A 184 16.13 -20.15 25.95
C TRP A 184 17.61 -20.08 25.53
N PRO A 185 18.31 -21.21 25.30
CA PRO A 185 19.73 -21.21 25.00
C PRO A 185 20.11 -20.31 23.84
N ARG A 186 21.19 -19.54 24.02
CA ARG A 186 21.70 -18.62 23.01
C ARG A 186 22.05 -19.39 21.73
N GLY A 187 21.72 -18.79 20.58
CA GLY A 187 21.99 -19.39 19.26
C GLY A 187 20.98 -20.46 18.81
N LYS A 188 20.10 -20.96 19.68
CA LYS A 188 19.03 -21.89 19.26
C LYS A 188 17.83 -21.14 18.66
N LYS A 189 17.21 -21.74 17.64
CA LYS A 189 16.00 -21.18 16.99
C LYS A 189 14.79 -21.25 17.94
N ARG A 190 14.06 -20.14 18.05
CA ARG A 190 12.77 -20.07 18.76
C ARG A 190 11.60 -20.46 17.85
N TRP A 191 10.44 -20.71 18.46
CA TRP A 191 9.17 -21.05 17.79
C TRP A 191 9.21 -22.34 16.97
N THR A 192 10.07 -23.26 17.40
CA THR A 192 10.14 -24.64 16.92
C THR A 192 9.46 -25.55 17.92
N GLN A 193 9.18 -26.80 17.54
CA GLN A 193 8.65 -27.79 18.49
C GLN A 193 9.54 -27.92 19.73
N ALA A 194 10.87 -27.94 19.56
CA ALA A 194 11.81 -27.99 20.68
C ALA A 194 11.70 -26.77 21.63
N HIS A 195 11.41 -25.58 21.09
CA HIS A 195 11.18 -24.39 21.91
C HIS A 195 9.85 -24.49 22.68
N PHE A 196 8.78 -25.00 22.06
CA PHE A 196 7.51 -25.23 22.73
C PHE A 196 7.62 -26.29 23.84
N ASN A 197 8.28 -27.42 23.56
CA ASN A 197 8.52 -28.44 24.59
C ASN A 197 9.29 -27.87 25.80
N TRP A 198 10.26 -26.97 25.56
CA TRP A 198 10.96 -26.29 26.66
C TRP A 198 10.05 -25.34 27.42
N LEU A 199 9.26 -24.52 26.73
CA LEU A 199 8.28 -23.63 27.37
C LEU A 199 7.32 -24.42 28.25
N GLU A 200 6.80 -25.54 27.75
CA GLU A 200 5.87 -26.43 28.46
C GLU A 200 6.53 -27.21 29.61
N SER A 201 7.86 -27.36 29.59
CA SER A 201 8.61 -27.99 30.68
C SER A 201 8.87 -27.07 31.87
N ILE A 202 8.68 -25.75 31.72
CA ILE A 202 8.89 -24.78 32.81
C ILE A 202 7.85 -25.04 33.90
N GLN A 203 8.33 -25.16 35.13
CA GLN A 203 7.51 -25.30 36.33
C GLN A 203 7.73 -24.10 37.24
N PHE A 204 6.64 -23.60 37.81
CA PHE A 204 6.65 -22.54 38.81
C PHE A 204 6.18 -23.07 40.16
N GLU A 205 6.78 -22.59 41.25
CA GLU A 205 6.33 -22.90 42.61
C GLU A 205 4.89 -22.42 42.85
N GLN A 206 4.54 -21.25 42.29
CA GLN A 206 3.23 -20.65 42.45
C GLN A 206 2.28 -21.11 41.31
N PRO A 207 1.15 -21.79 41.62
CA PRO A 207 0.28 -22.36 40.60
C PRO A 207 -0.31 -21.35 39.61
N TRP A 208 -0.58 -20.12 40.04
CA TRP A 208 -1.12 -19.07 39.16
C TRP A 208 -0.14 -18.62 38.08
N LEU A 209 1.17 -18.79 38.27
CA LEU A 209 2.16 -18.51 37.22
C LEU A 209 2.11 -19.58 36.12
N GLN A 210 1.79 -20.82 36.47
CA GLN A 210 1.61 -21.90 35.50
C GLN A 210 0.40 -21.62 34.59
N ILE A 211 -0.70 -21.09 35.15
CA ILE A 211 -1.88 -20.66 34.40
C ILE A 211 -1.50 -19.57 33.38
N VAL A 212 -0.75 -18.55 33.82
CA VAL A 212 -0.30 -17.44 32.95
C VAL A 212 0.63 -17.94 31.84
N LEU A 213 1.55 -18.86 32.15
CA LEU A 213 2.44 -19.47 31.16
C LEU A 213 1.63 -20.20 30.09
N GLN A 214 0.68 -21.04 30.50
CA GLN A 214 -0.14 -21.82 29.60
C GLN A 214 -0.96 -20.92 28.67
N GLU A 215 -1.61 -19.88 29.22
CA GLU A 215 -2.38 -18.91 28.43
C GLU A 215 -1.49 -18.21 27.37
N TYR A 216 -0.26 -17.80 27.74
CA TYR A 216 0.65 -17.17 26.78
C TYR A 216 1.16 -18.14 25.71
N ILE A 217 1.38 -19.42 26.04
CA ILE A 217 1.71 -20.46 25.06
C ILE A 217 0.55 -20.63 24.07
N ASP A 218 -0.68 -20.74 24.58
CA ASP A 218 -1.88 -20.95 23.79
C ASP A 218 -2.20 -19.74 22.90
N ALA A 219 -2.03 -18.52 23.42
CA ALA A 219 -2.15 -17.29 22.62
C ALA A 219 -1.16 -17.27 21.44
N VAL A 220 0.10 -17.69 21.65
CA VAL A 220 1.08 -17.79 20.56
C VAL A 220 0.70 -18.88 19.56
N LYS A 221 0.25 -20.04 20.01
CA LYS A 221 -0.21 -21.14 19.13
C LYS A 221 -1.41 -20.70 18.29
N ALA A 222 -2.42 -20.11 18.91
CA ALA A 222 -3.61 -19.60 18.25
C ALA A 222 -3.27 -18.54 17.20
N ALA A 223 -2.46 -17.52 17.56
CA ALA A 223 -2.05 -16.49 16.61
C ALA A 223 -1.20 -17.05 15.46
N THR A 224 -0.32 -18.01 15.73
CA THR A 224 0.47 -18.69 14.69
C THR A 224 -0.45 -19.44 13.72
N ARG A 225 -1.45 -20.17 14.23
CA ARG A 225 -2.44 -20.87 13.41
C ARG A 225 -3.21 -19.90 12.52
N ARG A 226 -3.72 -18.79 13.06
CA ARG A 226 -4.44 -17.76 12.28
C ARG A 226 -3.60 -17.23 11.10
N VAL A 227 -2.30 -16.99 11.31
CA VAL A 227 -1.40 -16.55 10.23
C VAL A 227 -1.23 -17.64 9.18
N THR A 228 -1.05 -18.90 9.59
CA THR A 228 -0.92 -20.03 8.65
C THR A 228 -2.19 -20.19 7.83
N ASP A 229 -3.35 -20.32 8.48
CA ASP A 229 -4.65 -20.53 7.82
C ASP A 229 -4.94 -19.41 6.81
N LEU A 230 -4.71 -18.15 7.19
CA LEU A 230 -4.97 -17.01 6.32
C LEU A 230 -3.94 -16.91 5.17
N THR A 231 -2.71 -17.37 5.39
CA THR A 231 -1.71 -17.48 4.31
C THR A 231 -2.11 -18.55 3.30
N GLU A 232 -2.63 -19.69 3.76
CA GLU A 232 -3.11 -20.77 2.88
C GLU A 232 -4.33 -20.33 2.05
N GLN A 233 -5.32 -19.71 2.69
CA GLN A 233 -6.50 -19.15 2.00
C GLN A 233 -6.08 -18.09 0.96
N LEU A 234 -5.11 -17.23 1.28
CA LEU A 234 -4.56 -16.27 0.31
C LEU A 234 -3.94 -16.98 -0.89
N MET A 235 -3.15 -18.04 -0.66
CA MET A 235 -2.53 -18.80 -1.77
C MET A 235 -3.56 -19.55 -2.62
N GLN A 236 -4.67 -19.99 -2.02
CA GLN A 236 -5.79 -20.61 -2.74
C GLN A 236 -6.60 -19.61 -3.57
N ALA A 237 -6.79 -18.39 -3.08
CA ALA A 237 -7.51 -17.33 -3.80
C ALA A 237 -6.66 -16.71 -4.93
N LEU A 238 -5.33 -16.69 -4.76
CA LEU A 238 -4.39 -16.02 -5.65
C LEU A 238 -4.57 -16.34 -7.15
N PRO A 239 -4.78 -17.60 -7.60
CA PRO A 239 -4.96 -17.90 -9.02
C PRO A 239 -6.19 -17.24 -9.67
N GLY A 240 -7.21 -16.89 -8.87
CA GLY A 240 -8.41 -16.22 -9.34
C GLY A 240 -8.26 -14.70 -9.50
N TRP A 241 -7.17 -14.12 -9.00
CA TRP A 241 -6.93 -12.68 -9.07
C TRP A 241 -6.43 -12.26 -10.46
N SER A 242 -7.00 -11.17 -11.00
CA SER A 242 -6.62 -10.64 -12.32
C SER A 242 -5.12 -10.37 -12.49
N LEU A 243 -4.41 -10.02 -11.42
CA LEU A 243 -2.96 -9.75 -11.44
C LEU A 243 -2.08 -10.98 -11.16
N ALA A 244 -2.64 -12.19 -11.01
CA ALA A 244 -1.89 -13.41 -10.73
C ALA A 244 -0.73 -13.68 -11.72
N PRO A 245 -0.87 -13.44 -13.06
CA PRO A 245 0.26 -13.63 -13.97
C PRO A 245 1.42 -12.66 -13.72
N VAL A 246 1.14 -11.44 -13.24
CA VAL A 246 2.17 -10.46 -12.87
C VAL A 246 2.84 -10.86 -11.56
N VAL A 247 2.09 -11.45 -10.62
CA VAL A 247 2.67 -12.08 -9.41
C VAL A 247 3.70 -13.14 -9.81
N ASP A 248 3.34 -14.06 -10.70
CA ASP A 248 4.24 -15.11 -11.17
C ASP A 248 5.48 -14.55 -11.90
N ALA A 249 5.35 -13.44 -12.63
CA ALA A 249 6.50 -12.76 -13.23
C ALA A 249 7.44 -12.15 -12.19
N LEU A 250 6.90 -11.49 -11.16
CA LEU A 250 7.71 -10.88 -10.08
C LEU A 250 8.44 -11.90 -9.22
N VAL A 251 7.88 -13.11 -9.08
CA VAL A 251 8.49 -14.24 -8.35
C VAL A 251 9.85 -14.66 -8.92
N ALA A 252 10.18 -14.28 -10.16
CA ALA A 252 11.51 -14.46 -10.74
C ALA A 252 12.60 -13.69 -9.97
N LEU A 253 12.27 -12.54 -9.36
CA LEU A 253 13.22 -11.73 -8.60
C LEU A 253 13.66 -12.45 -7.32
N ARG A 254 14.97 -12.42 -7.03
CA ARG A 254 15.49 -13.00 -5.79
C ARG A 254 14.87 -12.29 -4.59
N GLY A 255 14.39 -13.07 -3.62
CA GLY A 255 13.77 -12.54 -2.40
C GLY A 255 12.29 -12.17 -2.53
N VAL A 256 11.72 -12.15 -3.74
CA VAL A 256 10.29 -11.88 -3.96
C VAL A 256 9.56 -13.21 -4.15
N ASP A 257 8.80 -13.67 -3.17
CA ASP A 257 7.92 -14.84 -3.30
C ASP A 257 6.47 -14.45 -3.67
N LYS A 258 5.58 -15.43 -3.80
CA LYS A 258 4.18 -15.16 -4.18
C LYS A 258 3.54 -14.20 -3.20
N LEU A 259 3.70 -14.42 -1.90
CA LEU A 259 3.18 -13.53 -0.86
C LEU A 259 3.71 -12.10 -1.01
N ALA A 260 5.02 -11.94 -1.15
CA ALA A 260 5.64 -10.63 -1.30
C ALA A 260 5.15 -9.92 -2.57
N ALA A 261 5.12 -10.62 -3.71
CA ALA A 261 4.61 -10.09 -4.96
C ALA A 261 3.12 -9.71 -4.87
N THR A 262 2.29 -10.53 -4.23
CA THR A 262 0.88 -10.22 -3.97
C THR A 262 0.72 -8.97 -3.12
N VAL A 263 1.45 -8.85 -2.00
CA VAL A 263 1.41 -7.63 -1.16
C VAL A 263 1.81 -6.39 -1.96
N LEU A 264 2.89 -6.47 -2.74
CA LEU A 264 3.36 -5.33 -3.54
C LEU A 264 2.32 -4.91 -4.58
N LEU A 265 1.79 -5.88 -5.34
CA LEU A 265 0.77 -5.58 -6.34
C LEU A 265 -0.55 -5.15 -5.70
N ALA A 266 -0.96 -5.71 -4.56
CA ALA A 266 -2.18 -5.33 -3.84
C ALA A 266 -2.14 -3.87 -3.35
N GLU A 267 -0.99 -3.45 -2.82
CA GLU A 267 -0.78 -2.08 -2.34
C GLU A 267 -0.54 -1.06 -3.46
N LEU A 268 0.10 -1.48 -4.55
CA LEU A 268 0.53 -0.56 -5.60
C LEU A 268 -0.36 -0.56 -6.84
N GLY A 269 -1.10 -1.63 -7.13
CA GLY A 269 -1.87 -1.81 -8.37
C GLY A 269 -1.00 -1.76 -9.62
N ASP A 270 -1.54 -1.20 -10.70
CA ASP A 270 -0.78 -0.99 -11.92
C ASP A 270 0.23 0.15 -11.77
N ILE A 271 1.48 -0.22 -11.52
CA ILE A 271 2.61 0.70 -11.41
C ILE A 271 3.13 1.21 -12.76
N SER A 272 2.51 0.81 -13.89
CA SER A 272 2.77 1.43 -15.18
C SER A 272 2.38 2.91 -15.22
N ARG A 273 1.48 3.34 -14.32
CA ARG A 273 1.06 4.75 -14.14
C ARG A 273 2.17 5.72 -13.72
N PHE A 274 3.33 5.20 -13.29
CA PHE A 274 4.49 6.03 -12.98
C PHE A 274 5.36 6.14 -14.22
N ASP A 275 5.61 7.36 -14.70
CA ASP A 275 6.42 7.64 -15.90
C ASP A 275 7.84 7.10 -15.77
N SER A 276 8.35 7.07 -14.54
CA SER A 276 9.69 6.58 -14.24
C SER A 276 9.77 5.78 -12.94
N PRO A 277 10.72 4.84 -12.85
CA PRO A 277 10.94 4.09 -11.61
C PRO A 277 11.40 5.00 -10.47
N LYS A 278 11.99 6.18 -10.76
CA LYS A 278 12.38 7.18 -9.74
C LYS A 278 11.17 7.77 -9.04
N GLN A 279 10.10 8.07 -9.77
CA GLN A 279 8.83 8.52 -9.18
C GLN A 279 8.25 7.45 -8.26
N LEU A 280 8.26 6.18 -8.67
CA LEU A 280 7.81 5.07 -7.81
C LEU A 280 8.67 4.93 -6.54
N MET A 281 9.99 5.06 -6.65
CA MET A 281 10.89 5.05 -5.48
C MET A 281 10.58 6.18 -4.49
N ALA A 282 10.24 7.37 -5.01
CA ALA A 282 9.85 8.52 -4.19
C ALA A 282 8.48 8.31 -3.54
N TYR A 283 7.51 7.78 -4.29
CA TYR A 283 6.18 7.41 -3.80
C TYR A 283 6.25 6.41 -2.65
N LEU A 284 7.15 5.44 -2.72
CA LEU A 284 7.40 4.44 -1.67
C LEU A 284 8.20 4.97 -0.48
N GLY A 285 8.66 6.22 -0.55
CA GLY A 285 9.45 6.87 0.50
C GLY A 285 10.84 6.25 0.70
N LEU A 286 11.42 5.69 -0.37
CA LEU A 286 12.73 5.03 -0.37
C LEU A 286 13.87 5.99 -0.78
N VAL A 287 13.55 7.23 -1.15
CA VAL A 287 14.52 8.27 -1.50
C VAL A 287 14.96 9.04 -0.26
N PRO A 288 16.21 9.51 -0.19
CA PRO A 288 16.67 10.37 0.92
C PRO A 288 15.93 11.72 0.88
N SER A 289 15.67 12.28 2.06
CA SER A 289 15.32 13.69 2.18
C SER A 289 16.52 14.55 1.80
N GLU A 290 16.26 15.75 1.30
CA GLU A 290 17.30 16.65 0.83
C GLU A 290 17.00 18.09 1.26
N HIS A 291 18.01 18.73 1.87
CA HIS A 291 18.02 20.15 2.17
C HIS A 291 19.21 20.76 1.43
N SER A 292 18.91 21.54 0.40
CA SER A 292 19.91 22.16 -0.46
C SER A 292 19.65 23.66 -0.55
N SER A 293 20.67 24.47 -0.26
CA SER A 293 20.64 25.93 -0.41
C SER A 293 22.04 26.46 -0.73
N GLY A 294 22.12 27.48 -1.60
CA GLY A 294 23.38 28.22 -1.87
C GLY A 294 24.61 27.35 -2.15
N GLY A 295 24.47 26.29 -2.97
CA GLY A 295 25.57 25.38 -3.32
C GLY A 295 25.89 24.27 -2.30
N ARG A 296 25.28 24.28 -1.11
CA ARG A 296 25.40 23.18 -0.13
C ARG A 296 24.27 22.18 -0.33
N ARG A 297 24.64 20.90 -0.40
CA ARG A 297 23.70 19.78 -0.51
C ARG A 297 23.80 18.88 0.72
N ARG A 298 22.73 18.77 1.49
CA ARG A 298 22.65 17.88 2.65
C ARG A 298 21.56 16.84 2.43
N GLN A 299 21.95 15.57 2.35
CA GLN A 299 21.01 14.45 2.29
C GLN A 299 20.79 13.85 3.68
N GLY A 300 19.54 13.56 4.02
CA GLY A 300 19.11 13.00 5.30
C GLY A 300 18.67 11.54 5.20
N ALA A 301 17.82 11.12 6.15
CA ALA A 301 17.18 9.82 6.14
C ALA A 301 16.21 9.66 4.95
N ILE A 302 15.75 8.44 4.68
CA ILE A 302 14.69 8.25 3.68
C ILE A 302 13.41 8.97 4.11
N THR A 303 12.59 9.42 3.16
CA THR A 303 11.41 10.25 3.45
C THR A 303 10.32 9.51 4.22
N LEU A 304 10.29 8.16 4.14
CA LEU A 304 9.26 7.31 4.76
C LEU A 304 7.81 7.62 4.34
N THR A 305 7.65 8.44 3.30
CA THR A 305 6.36 8.83 2.72
C THR A 305 5.66 7.65 2.03
N GLY A 306 4.34 7.75 1.86
CA GLY A 306 3.53 6.77 1.14
C GLY A 306 3.39 5.43 1.86
N ASN A 307 3.37 4.34 1.08
CA ASN A 307 2.88 3.04 1.55
C ASN A 307 3.90 2.26 2.40
N GLY A 308 3.65 2.20 3.72
CA GLY A 308 4.50 1.50 4.68
C GLY A 308 4.54 -0.03 4.50
N HIS A 309 3.44 -0.66 4.07
CA HIS A 309 3.38 -2.11 3.84
C HIS A 309 4.27 -2.51 2.67
N ALA A 310 4.12 -1.84 1.52
CA ALA A 310 4.93 -2.07 0.33
C ALA A 310 6.42 -1.80 0.61
N ARG A 311 6.74 -0.68 1.29
CA ARG A 311 8.13 -0.34 1.67
C ARG A 311 8.76 -1.42 2.55
N ARG A 312 8.06 -1.88 3.60
CA ARG A 312 8.57 -2.96 4.47
C ARG A 312 8.80 -4.23 3.66
N MET A 313 7.86 -4.63 2.81
CA MET A 313 8.00 -5.82 1.98
C MET A 313 9.23 -5.75 1.06
N LEU A 314 9.48 -4.59 0.44
CA LEU A 314 10.67 -4.37 -0.40
C LEU A 314 11.98 -4.51 0.40
N VAL A 315 12.03 -3.98 1.61
CA VAL A 315 13.21 -4.10 2.49
C VAL A 315 13.43 -5.55 2.92
N GLU A 316 12.38 -6.30 3.23
CA GLU A 316 12.48 -7.74 3.53
C GLU A 316 13.00 -8.53 2.31
N CYS A 317 12.49 -8.24 1.11
CA CYS A 317 12.99 -8.85 -0.12
C CYS A 317 14.47 -8.52 -0.37
N ALA A 318 14.87 -7.27 -0.14
CA ALA A 318 16.22 -6.77 -0.39
C ALA A 318 17.31 -7.49 0.42
N TRP A 319 16.99 -8.00 1.61
CA TRP A 319 17.93 -8.79 2.42
C TRP A 319 18.45 -10.03 1.70
N SER A 320 17.70 -10.56 0.74
CA SER A 320 18.11 -11.73 -0.05
C SER A 320 19.32 -11.46 -0.96
N TYR A 321 19.63 -10.19 -1.27
CA TYR A 321 20.75 -9.83 -2.14
C TYR A 321 22.09 -9.69 -1.40
N ARG A 322 22.11 -9.88 -0.07
CA ARG A 322 23.37 -9.99 0.69
C ARG A 322 24.24 -11.18 0.29
N PHE A 323 23.61 -12.19 -0.30
CA PHE A 323 24.25 -13.42 -0.72
C PHE A 323 24.81 -13.30 -2.15
N PRO A 324 25.76 -14.15 -2.54
CA PRO A 324 26.27 -14.18 -3.92
C PRO A 324 25.18 -14.43 -4.97
N ALA A 325 25.33 -13.79 -6.13
CA ALA A 325 24.47 -14.02 -7.29
C ALA A 325 24.69 -15.44 -7.83
N ARG A 326 23.62 -16.25 -7.85
CA ARG A 326 23.62 -17.66 -8.25
C ARG A 326 22.21 -18.06 -8.69
N GLN A 327 22.10 -18.91 -9.71
CA GLN A 327 20.85 -19.54 -10.14
C GLN A 327 20.69 -20.93 -9.50
N THR A 328 20.35 -20.96 -8.21
CA THR A 328 20.11 -22.23 -7.51
C THR A 328 18.89 -22.95 -8.06
N MET A 329 18.83 -24.28 -7.91
CA MET A 329 17.66 -25.08 -8.32
C MET A 329 16.37 -24.58 -7.66
N HIS A 330 16.43 -24.15 -6.40
CA HIS A 330 15.30 -23.53 -5.71
C HIS A 330 14.77 -22.28 -6.44
N LEU A 331 15.66 -21.37 -6.85
CA LEU A 331 15.27 -20.16 -7.57
C LEU A 331 14.70 -20.48 -8.96
N LYS A 332 15.30 -21.45 -9.67
CA LYS A 332 14.78 -21.92 -10.97
C LYS A 332 13.38 -22.52 -10.84
N ARG A 333 13.16 -23.37 -9.83
CA ARG A 333 11.85 -23.98 -9.55
C ARG A 333 10.80 -22.93 -9.19
N LYS A 334 11.17 -21.97 -8.34
CA LYS A 334 10.30 -20.87 -7.93
C LYS A 334 9.87 -20.01 -9.11
N ALA A 335 10.79 -19.72 -10.04
CA ALA A 335 10.51 -18.93 -11.22
C ALA A 335 9.91 -19.74 -12.39
N LYS A 336 9.49 -21.00 -12.20
CA LYS A 336 9.03 -21.87 -13.30
C LYS A 336 7.90 -21.24 -14.12
N ALA A 337 6.93 -20.63 -13.45
CA ALA A 337 5.77 -19.98 -14.06
C ALA A 337 6.07 -18.57 -14.61
N ALA A 338 7.25 -18.00 -14.31
CA ALA A 338 7.61 -16.67 -14.79
C ALA A 338 7.93 -16.68 -16.29
N PRO A 339 7.57 -15.64 -17.06
CA PRO A 339 8.02 -15.47 -18.44
C PRO A 339 9.55 -15.39 -18.57
N GLU A 340 10.10 -15.84 -19.69
CA GLU A 340 11.57 -15.80 -19.95
C GLU A 340 12.15 -14.39 -19.87
N ARG A 341 11.39 -13.37 -20.29
CA ARG A 341 11.80 -11.97 -20.16
C ARG A 341 11.92 -11.55 -18.69
N ALA A 342 10.94 -11.90 -17.86
CA ALA A 342 10.98 -11.62 -16.42
C ALA A 342 12.18 -12.33 -15.76
N LYS A 343 12.46 -13.58 -16.16
CA LYS A 343 13.68 -14.32 -15.72
C LYS A 343 14.97 -13.61 -16.14
N ALA A 344 15.04 -13.08 -17.36
CA ALA A 344 16.20 -12.32 -17.84
C ALA A 344 16.40 -11.02 -17.06
N ILE A 345 15.33 -10.27 -16.79
CA ILE A 345 15.37 -9.06 -15.95
C ILE A 345 15.81 -9.43 -14.53
N ALA A 346 15.25 -10.49 -13.95
CA ALA A 346 15.60 -10.94 -12.62
C ALA A 346 17.06 -11.39 -12.48
N TRP A 347 17.64 -12.00 -13.52
CA TRP A 347 19.07 -12.32 -13.53
C TRP A 347 19.95 -11.07 -13.58
N ARG A 348 19.59 -10.06 -14.39
CA ARG A 348 20.27 -8.75 -14.39
C ARG A 348 20.17 -8.08 -13.01
N ALA A 349 18.97 -8.09 -12.41
CA ALA A 349 18.73 -7.59 -11.06
C ALA A 349 19.63 -8.29 -10.03
N GLN A 350 19.70 -9.62 -10.05
CA GLN A 350 20.51 -10.37 -9.10
C GLN A 350 22.00 -10.01 -9.20
N LYS A 351 22.58 -9.98 -10.41
CA LYS A 351 23.99 -9.60 -10.60
C LYS A 351 24.26 -8.19 -10.07
N ARG A 352 23.40 -7.24 -10.43
CA ARG A 352 23.56 -5.83 -10.06
C ARG A 352 23.38 -5.60 -8.56
N LEU A 353 22.29 -6.07 -7.97
CA LEU A 353 21.94 -5.82 -6.57
C LEU A 353 22.89 -6.55 -5.60
N CYS A 354 23.31 -7.78 -5.92
CA CYS A 354 24.34 -8.47 -5.13
C CYS A 354 25.72 -7.81 -5.23
N GLY A 355 26.07 -7.26 -6.41
CA GLY A 355 27.29 -6.46 -6.59
C GLY A 355 27.24 -5.17 -5.79
N ARG A 356 26.13 -4.42 -5.90
CA ARG A 356 25.87 -3.18 -5.19
C ARG A 356 25.91 -3.36 -3.68
N TYR A 357 25.31 -4.44 -3.16
CA TYR A 357 25.33 -4.74 -1.74
C TYR A 357 26.78 -4.89 -1.25
N ARG A 358 27.57 -5.74 -1.92
CA ARG A 358 28.99 -5.97 -1.58
C ARG A 358 29.82 -4.68 -1.64
N GLN A 359 29.66 -3.90 -2.70
CA GLN A 359 30.36 -2.62 -2.87
C GLN A 359 30.10 -1.67 -1.70
N LEU A 360 28.82 -1.49 -1.32
CA LEU A 360 28.45 -0.58 -0.24
C LEU A 360 28.90 -1.10 1.13
N THR A 361 28.82 -2.40 1.38
CA THR A 361 29.33 -2.98 2.63
C THR A 361 30.85 -2.90 2.74
N GLN A 362 31.58 -3.10 1.63
CA GLN A 362 33.04 -2.95 1.59
C GLN A 362 33.47 -1.50 1.81
N ALA A 363 32.66 -0.53 1.38
CA ALA A 363 32.83 0.89 1.68
C ALA A 363 32.44 1.26 3.14
N GLY A 364 32.28 0.28 4.04
CA GLY A 364 31.99 0.50 5.46
C GLY A 364 30.58 1.01 5.78
N LYS A 365 29.64 0.98 4.83
CA LYS A 365 28.28 1.49 5.08
C LYS A 365 27.49 0.55 6.00
N ASN A 366 26.67 1.14 6.87
CA ASN A 366 25.77 0.38 7.75
C ASN A 366 24.86 -0.57 6.95
N VAL A 367 24.85 -1.84 7.32
CA VAL A 367 24.15 -2.90 6.58
C VAL A 367 22.65 -2.64 6.40
N LYS A 368 21.99 -1.99 7.37
CA LYS A 368 20.57 -1.63 7.27
C LYS A 368 20.35 -0.57 6.18
N LEU A 369 21.24 0.42 6.11
CA LEU A 369 21.21 1.45 5.06
C LEU A 369 21.52 0.86 3.68
N VAL A 370 22.47 -0.10 3.61
CA VAL A 370 22.73 -0.85 2.38
C VAL A 370 21.46 -1.58 1.92
N CYS A 371 20.77 -2.27 2.83
CA CYS A 371 19.54 -2.99 2.49
C CYS A 371 18.45 -2.05 1.94
N VAL A 372 18.27 -0.87 2.55
CA VAL A 372 17.35 0.16 2.03
C VAL A 372 17.75 0.64 0.64
N ALA A 373 19.05 0.85 0.38
CA ALA A 373 19.53 1.23 -0.94
C ALA A 373 19.28 0.13 -2.00
N ILE A 374 19.42 -1.14 -1.63
CA ILE A 374 19.07 -2.28 -2.48
C ILE A 374 17.57 -2.35 -2.71
N ALA A 375 16.74 -2.15 -1.68
CA ALA A 375 15.28 -2.11 -1.81
C ALA A 375 14.85 -1.01 -2.79
N ARG A 376 15.44 0.19 -2.69
CA ARG A 376 15.21 1.29 -3.63
C ARG A 376 15.52 0.88 -5.07
N GLU A 377 16.65 0.22 -5.31
CA GLU A 377 17.03 -0.18 -6.67
C GLU A 377 16.20 -1.37 -7.20
N LEU A 378 15.80 -2.29 -6.31
CA LEU A 378 14.88 -3.40 -6.61
C LEU A 378 13.55 -2.90 -7.19
N VAL A 379 13.03 -1.76 -6.70
CA VAL A 379 11.83 -1.11 -7.25
C VAL A 379 11.95 -0.85 -8.75
N GLY A 380 13.13 -0.48 -9.25
CA GLY A 380 13.34 -0.25 -10.67
C GLY A 380 13.16 -1.52 -11.50
N PHE A 381 13.62 -2.66 -10.99
CA PHE A 381 13.44 -3.96 -11.65
C PHE A 381 12.00 -4.47 -11.57
N ILE A 382 11.32 -4.23 -10.44
CA ILE A 382 9.88 -4.53 -10.31
C ILE A 382 9.10 -3.72 -11.33
N TRP A 383 9.37 -2.41 -11.44
CA TRP A 383 8.71 -1.53 -12.42
C TRP A 383 8.96 -1.98 -13.86
N ASP A 384 10.19 -2.38 -14.21
CA ASP A 384 10.52 -2.91 -15.54
C ASP A 384 9.72 -4.19 -15.87
N ILE A 385 9.62 -5.13 -14.93
CA ILE A 385 8.81 -6.35 -15.12
C ILE A 385 7.32 -6.00 -15.27
N VAL A 386 6.76 -5.20 -14.36
CA VAL A 386 5.33 -4.92 -14.36
C VAL A 386 4.90 -4.15 -15.62
N ARG A 387 5.69 -3.16 -16.05
CA ARG A 387 5.39 -2.38 -17.27
C ARG A 387 5.35 -3.25 -18.53
N GLN A 388 6.09 -4.36 -18.56
CA GLN A 388 6.09 -5.29 -19.69
C GLN A 388 4.96 -6.32 -19.65
N GLU A 389 4.50 -6.71 -18.46
CA GLU A 389 3.48 -7.75 -18.29
C GLU A 389 2.05 -7.19 -18.20
N MET A 390 1.84 -6.01 -17.63
CA MET A 390 0.50 -5.39 -17.48
C MET A 390 -0.25 -5.19 -18.80
N PRO A 391 0.36 -4.62 -19.87
CA PRO A 391 -0.35 -4.44 -21.15
C PRO A 391 -0.79 -5.77 -21.79
N ARG A 392 -0.11 -6.88 -21.49
CA ARG A 392 -0.44 -8.19 -22.08
C ARG A 392 -1.67 -8.84 -21.45
N LEU A 393 -1.98 -8.49 -20.20
CA LEU A 393 -3.25 -8.88 -19.59
C LEU A 393 -4.42 -8.27 -20.36
N MET A 394 -4.29 -6.99 -20.74
CA MET A 394 -5.31 -6.26 -21.49
C MET A 394 -5.52 -6.82 -22.92
N VAL A 395 -4.43 -7.24 -23.59
CA VAL A 395 -4.51 -7.85 -24.94
C VAL A 395 -5.12 -9.26 -24.91
N LYS A 396 -4.77 -10.09 -23.92
CA LYS A 396 -5.32 -11.45 -23.80
C LYS A 396 -6.82 -11.47 -23.45
N SER A 397 -7.31 -10.48 -22.71
CA SER A 397 -8.76 -10.32 -22.49
C SER A 397 -9.54 -9.93 -23.75
N GLY A 398 -8.89 -9.33 -24.76
CA GLY A 398 -9.52 -8.95 -26.03
C GLY A 398 -9.49 -10.02 -27.13
N SER A 399 -8.49 -10.91 -27.11
CA SER A 399 -8.28 -11.92 -28.17
C SER A 399 -9.09 -13.22 -28.00
N ALA A 400 -9.75 -13.45 -26.86
CA ALA A 400 -10.60 -14.63 -26.62
C ALA A 400 -12.08 -14.44 -26.98
N ALA A 401 -12.36 -13.49 -27.88
CA ALA A 401 -13.69 -13.12 -28.36
C ALA A 401 -13.72 -12.90 -29.90
N GLY A 402 -12.80 -13.56 -30.63
CA GLY A 402 -12.82 -13.67 -32.08
C GLY A 402 -13.34 -15.04 -32.50
#